data_AF-A0A852TZP4-F1
#
_entry.id   AF-A0A852TZP4-F1
#
_cell.length_a   1.000
_cell.length_b   1.000
_cell.length_c   1.000
_cell.angle_alpha   90.00
_cell.angle_beta   90.00
_cell.angle_gamma   90.00
#
_symmetry.space_group_name_H-M   'P 1'
#
loop_
_entity.id
_entity.type
_entity.pdbx_description
1 polymer ?
#
loop_
_entity_poly.entity_id
_entity_poly.type
_entity_poly.pdbx_seq_one_letter_code
_entity_poly.pdbx_strand_id
1 'polypeptide(L)'
;MAIKRLTISLPEELMERVKEAAGDEPVSNWVAELLERRLDEQRGDRLWMEMIAESKANRSPEVEAELDGFFAEVDELERRLDSENSQADAA
;
A
#
# COMPACT_ATOMS: atom_id res chain seq x y z
N MET A 1 -28.37 -14.90 -11.61
CA MET A 1 -27.42 -13.99 -10.93
C MET A 1 -28.20 -12.88 -10.28
N ALA A 2 -28.00 -12.62 -8.98
CA ALA A 2 -28.65 -11.51 -8.29
C ALA A 2 -27.82 -10.23 -8.52
N ILE A 3 -28.33 -9.31 -9.34
CA ILE A 3 -27.71 -8.01 -9.55
C ILE A 3 -28.20 -7.07 -8.45
N LYS A 4 -27.29 -6.58 -7.62
CA LYS A 4 -27.57 -5.48 -6.67
C LYS A 4 -27.22 -4.16 -7.36
N ARG A 5 -28.14 -3.19 -7.32
CA ARG A 5 -27.93 -1.85 -7.89
C ARG A 5 -27.60 -0.87 -6.78
N LEU A 6 -26.56 -0.08 -6.99
CA LEU A 6 -26.16 1.02 -6.13
C LEU A 6 -26.22 2.31 -6.96
N THR A 7 -26.92 3.32 -6.46
CA THR A 7 -26.92 4.66 -7.05
C THR A 7 -26.11 5.58 -6.15
N ILE A 8 -25.12 6.26 -6.72
CA ILE A 8 -24.28 7.24 -6.01
C ILE A 8 -24.44 8.61 -6.67
N SER A 9 -24.50 9.66 -5.84
CA SER A 9 -24.47 11.04 -6.31
C SER A 9 -23.04 11.57 -6.18
N LEU A 10 -22.51 12.14 -7.27
CA LEU A 10 -21.18 12.74 -7.31
C LEU A 10 -21.29 14.22 -7.71
N PRO A 11 -20.39 15.09 -7.22
CA PRO A 11 -20.24 16.44 -7.76
C PRO A 11 -19.98 16.39 -9.28
N GLU A 12 -20.53 17.34 -10.03
CA GLU A 12 -20.44 17.38 -11.49
C GLU A 12 -18.98 17.37 -11.98
N GLU A 13 -18.12 18.19 -11.37
CA GLU A 13 -16.69 18.23 -11.68
C GLU A 13 -15.99 16.88 -11.49
N LEU A 14 -16.42 16.11 -10.48
CA LEU A 14 -15.87 14.78 -10.24
C LEU A 14 -16.40 13.77 -11.27
N MET A 15 -17.65 13.91 -11.71
CA MET A 15 -18.23 13.04 -12.73
C MET A 15 -17.50 13.18 -14.06
N GLU A 16 -17.13 14.39 -14.47
CA GLU A 16 -16.38 14.60 -15.72
C GLU A 16 -15.00 13.95 -15.67
N ARG A 17 -14.29 14.11 -14.55
CA ARG A 17 -13.00 13.43 -14.32
C ARG A 17 -13.13 11.91 -14.34
N VAL A 18 -14.23 11.38 -13.80
CA VAL A 18 -14.52 9.93 -13.82
C VAL A 18 -14.76 9.44 -15.24
N LYS A 19 -15.53 10.17 -16.06
CA LYS A 19 -15.75 9.82 -17.47
C LYS A 19 -14.44 9.85 -18.26
N GLU A 20 -13.62 10.88 -18.05
CA GLU A 20 -12.31 10.99 -18.69
C GLU A 20 -11.40 9.82 -18.32
N ALA A 21 -11.38 9.43 -17.04
CA ALA A 21 -10.59 8.29 -16.55
C ALA A 21 -11.09 6.93 -17.07
N ALA A 22 -12.40 6.78 -17.26
CA ALA A 22 -13.00 5.57 -17.84
C ALA A 22 -12.74 5.44 -19.35
N GLY A 23 -12.51 6.57 -20.05
CA GLY A 23 -12.28 6.59 -21.49
C GLY A 23 -13.49 6.07 -22.26
N ASP A 24 -13.27 5.05 -23.11
CA ASP A 24 -14.30 4.42 -23.93
C ASP A 24 -15.12 3.36 -23.17
N GLU A 25 -14.74 3.03 -21.94
CA GLU A 25 -15.42 2.02 -21.13
C GLU A 25 -16.69 2.61 -20.46
N PRO A 26 -17.80 1.84 -20.35
CA PRO A 26 -18.91 2.24 -19.51
C PRO A 26 -18.46 2.48 -18.06
N VAL A 27 -18.70 3.69 -17.54
CA VAL A 27 -18.32 4.10 -16.17
C VAL A 27 -18.71 3.08 -15.11
N SER A 28 -19.86 2.41 -15.25
CA SER A 28 -20.30 1.38 -14.30
C SER A 28 -19.37 0.18 -14.23
N ASN A 29 -18.83 -0.26 -15.36
CA ASN A 29 -17.91 -1.39 -15.43
C ASN A 29 -16.55 -0.97 -14.88
N TRP A 30 -16.05 0.17 -15.34
CA TRP A 30 -14.79 0.75 -14.88
C TRP A 30 -14.76 0.94 -13.35
N VAL A 31 -15.83 1.50 -12.77
CA VAL A 31 -15.97 1.64 -11.31
C VAL A 31 -16.05 0.28 -10.62
N ALA A 32 -16.77 -0.69 -11.20
CA ALA A 32 -16.89 -2.02 -10.59
C ALA A 32 -15.54 -2.74 -10.53
N GLU A 33 -14.76 -2.72 -11.62
CA GLU A 33 -13.41 -3.30 -11.67
C GLU A 33 -12.46 -2.58 -10.70
N LEU A 34 -12.53 -1.24 -10.64
CA LEU A 34 -11.74 -0.45 -9.71
C LEU A 34 -12.05 -0.82 -8.24
N LEU A 35 -13.35 -0.98 -7.91
CA LEU A 35 -13.77 -1.38 -6.57
C LEU A 35 -13.33 -2.81 -6.24
N GLU A 36 -13.42 -3.75 -7.18
CA GLU A 36 -12.96 -5.12 -6.99
C GLU A 36 -11.45 -5.16 -6.69
N ARG A 37 -10.65 -4.49 -7.52
CA ARG A 37 -9.21 -4.36 -7.30
C ARG A 37 -8.89 -3.73 -5.95
N ARG A 38 -9.60 -2.67 -5.57
CA ARG A 38 -9.36 -1.98 -4.30
C ARG A 38 -9.74 -2.84 -3.10
N LEU A 39 -10.81 -3.63 -3.19
CA LEU A 39 -11.20 -4.57 -2.15
C LEU A 39 -10.18 -5.70 -2.01
N ASP A 40 -9.65 -6.20 -3.12
CA ASP A 40 -8.61 -7.22 -3.11
C ASP A 40 -7.28 -6.69 -2.54
N GLU A 41 -6.86 -5.49 -2.92
CA GLU A 41 -5.71 -4.80 -2.33
C GLU A 41 -5.88 -4.62 -0.82
N GLN A 42 -7.01 -4.05 -0.38
CA GLN A 42 -7.28 -3.85 1.04
C GLN A 42 -7.34 -5.17 1.81
N ARG A 43 -7.84 -6.23 1.19
CA ARG A 43 -7.83 -7.57 1.78
C ARG A 43 -6.41 -8.10 1.89
N GLY A 44 -5.58 -7.91 0.86
CA GLY A 44 -4.16 -8.26 0.86
C GLY A 44 -3.41 -7.52 1.97
N ASP A 45 -3.57 -6.20 2.05
CA ASP A 45 -2.98 -5.36 3.10
C ASP A 45 -3.40 -5.82 4.49
N ARG A 46 -4.70 -6.12 4.68
CA ARG A 46 -5.20 -6.61 5.97
C ARG A 46 -4.59 -7.96 6.33
N LEU A 47 -4.60 -8.92 5.40
CA LEU A 47 -4.04 -10.26 5.62
C LEU A 47 -2.53 -10.19 5.91
N TRP A 48 -1.82 -9.31 5.21
CA TRP A 48 -0.41 -9.06 5.44
C TRP A 48 -0.16 -8.51 6.85
N MET A 49 -0.92 -7.50 7.27
CA MET A 49 -0.80 -6.92 8.62
C MET A 49 -1.16 -7.93 9.71
N GLU A 50 -2.19 -8.76 9.49
CA GLU A 50 -2.56 -9.85 10.38
C GLU A 50 -1.42 -10.88 10.51
N MET A 51 -0.83 -11.32 9.39
CA MET A 51 0.30 -12.24 9.38
C MET A 51 1.53 -11.66 10.08
N ILE A 52 1.85 -10.37 9.87
CA ILE A 52 2.96 -9.69 10.56
C ILE A 52 2.68 -9.62 12.07
N ALA A 53 1.46 -9.29 12.47
CA ALA A 53 1.07 -9.24 13.88
C ALA A 53 1.18 -10.61 14.55
N GLU A 54 0.70 -11.66 13.89
CA GLU A 54 0.80 -13.05 14.36
C GLU A 54 2.27 -13.50 14.44
N SER A 55 3.06 -13.22 13.41
CA SER A 55 4.49 -13.54 13.38
C SER A 55 5.24 -12.87 14.53
N LYS A 56 4.94 -11.60 14.82
CA LYS A 56 5.52 -10.88 15.98
C LYS A 56 5.10 -11.51 17.31
N ALA A 57 3.82 -11.83 17.46
CA ALA A 57 3.29 -12.39 18.71
C ALA A 57 3.86 -13.78 19.04
N ASN A 58 4.19 -14.58 18.02
CA ASN A 58 4.69 -15.93 18.15
C ASN A 58 6.22 -16.06 18.01
N ARG A 59 6.95 -14.94 17.91
CA ARG A 59 8.39 -14.97 17.69
C ARG A 59 9.13 -15.42 18.95
N SER A 60 10.22 -16.18 18.77
CA SER A 60 11.11 -16.52 19.88
C SER A 60 12.05 -15.34 20.20
N PRO A 61 12.49 -15.19 21.46
CA PRO A 61 13.41 -14.11 21.85
C PRO A 61 14.73 -14.11 21.07
N GLU A 62 15.19 -15.28 20.63
CA GLU A 62 16.39 -15.43 19.80
C GLU A 62 16.23 -14.77 18.43
N VAL A 63 15.09 -15.00 17.76
CA VAL A 63 14.78 -14.40 16.46
C VAL A 63 14.52 -12.89 16.61
N GLU A 64 13.98 -12.46 17.74
CA GLU A 64 13.82 -11.03 18.03
C GLU A 64 15.18 -10.32 18.16
N ALA A 65 16.11 -10.90 18.92
CA ALA A 65 17.47 -10.36 19.05
C ALA A 65 18.25 -10.35 17.73
N GLU A 66 18.09 -11.37 16.88
CA GLU A 66 18.69 -11.41 15.55
C GLU A 66 18.18 -10.26 14.67
N LEU A 67 16.86 -10.01 14.68
CA LEU A 67 16.25 -8.94 13.89
C LEU A 67 16.62 -7.55 14.40
N ASP A 68 16.69 -7.35 15.71
CA ASP A 68 17.16 -6.09 16.29
C ASP A 68 18.60 -5.79 15.87
N GLY A 69 19.47 -6.81 15.85
CA GLY A 69 20.84 -6.69 15.32
C GLY A 69 20.86 -6.31 13.84
N PHE A 70 20.07 -7.01 13.02
CA PHE A 70 19.96 -6.70 11.59
C PHE A 70 19.47 -5.27 11.33
N PHE A 71 18.44 -4.80 12.03
CA PHE A 71 17.94 -3.43 11.84
C PHE A 71 18.93 -2.37 12.30
N ALA A 72 19.70 -2.63 13.37
CA ALA A 72 20.76 -1.72 13.81
C ALA A 72 21.87 -1.58 12.75
N GLU A 73 22.24 -2.68 12.07
CA GLU A 73 23.22 -2.65 10.97
C GLU A 73 22.71 -1.86 9.76
N VAL A 74 21.44 -2.01 9.41
CA VAL A 74 20.81 -1.25 8.32
C VAL A 74 20.78 0.24 8.64
N ASP A 75 20.37 0.63 9.84
CA ASP A 75 20.36 2.03 10.29
C ASP A 75 21.76 2.65 10.26
N GLU A 76 22.79 1.89 10.62
CA GLU A 76 24.18 2.35 10.54
C GLU A 76 24.63 2.53 9.08
N LEU A 77 24.24 1.61 8.19
CA LEU A 77 24.53 1.70 6.76
C LEU A 77 23.87 2.92 6.13
N GLU A 78 22.60 3.19 6.44
CA GLU A 78 21.87 4.37 5.95
C GLU A 78 22.55 5.66 6.41
N ARG A 79 22.91 5.76 7.69
CA ARG A 79 23.67 6.91 8.21
C ARG A 79 24.99 7.14 7.51
N ARG A 80 25.71 6.06 7.18
CA ARG A 80 26.98 6.15 6.45
C ARG A 80 26.75 6.68 5.04
N LEU A 81 25.79 6.12 4.31
CA LEU A 81 25.40 6.57 2.98
C LEU A 81 25.01 8.05 2.96
N ASP A 82 24.20 8.50 3.92
CA ASP A 82 23.81 9.90 4.05
C ASP A 82 25.01 10.82 4.35
N SER A 83 25.96 10.35 5.16
CA SER A 83 27.17 11.10 5.49
C SER A 83 28.12 11.22 4.30
N GLU A 84 28.24 10.17 3.48
CA GLU A 84 29.07 10.14 2.27
C GLU A 84 28.46 11.03 1.17
N ASN A 85 27.14 10.99 0.97
CA ASN A 85 26.45 11.89 0.04
C ASN A 85 26.57 13.36 0.45
N SER A 86 26.44 13.67 1.74
CA SER A 86 26.57 15.04 2.24
C SER A 86 27.98 15.62 2.09
N GLN A 87 29.02 14.77 2.08
CA GLN A 87 30.40 15.19 1.82
C GLN A 87 30.68 15.37 0.32
N ALA A 88 30.01 14.61 -0.54
CA ALA A 88 30.13 14.72 -1.99
C ALA A 88 29.50 16.01 -2.55
N ASP A 89 28.40 16.49 -1.95
CA ASP A 89 27.71 17.73 -2.37
C ASP A 89 28.39 19.02 -1.85
N ALA A 90 29.34 18.92 -0.92
CA ALA A 90 30.05 20.05 -0.32
C ALA A 90 31.44 20.35 -0.95
N ALA A 91 31.87 19.52 -1.91
CA ALA A 91 33.15 19.62 -2.62
C ALA A 91 32.97 20.13 -4.05
#